data_AF-A0A973CJZ2-F1
#
_entry.id   AF-A0A973CJZ2-F1
#
_cell.length_a   1.000
_cell.length_b   1.000
_cell.length_c   1.000
_cell.angle_alpha   90.00
_cell.angle_beta   90.00
_cell.angle_gamma   90.00
#
_symmetry.space_group_name_H-M   'P 1'
#
loop_
_entity.id
_entity.type
_entity.pdbx_description
1 polymer ?
#
loop_
_entity_poly.entity_id
_entity_poly.type
_entity_poly.pdbx_seq_one_letter_code
_entity_poly.pdbx_strand_id
1 'polypeptide(L)'
;MSDLLCQWASDFSAETWGKIKLAHNSKYFKIYETTITQNMIYESIVNDFGKISIQEAVDESRNGNDLEVFIKVGSKYKRFAVQAKISYRTEKYKSISHRGNSGLCQIFDLVLYAKREKAIPLYFLYTYSKGYLEDIKINGSLACEYGVSVINAHTIFWNYFNSSENKFKKIPSVSDLIERDDLYTFSEFLCNKKCLNKLERSIFNPVGKLPDTKEIKAINYDYDESFLDDDNWMNIDSKSHTQKYSTSINNDTGFNPGHRIIIDT
;
A
#
# COMPACT_ATOMS: atom_id res chain seq x y z
N MET A 1 11.13 -2.29 -17.28
CA MET A 1 9.72 -2.60 -16.98
C MET A 1 8.93 -2.72 -18.27
N SER A 2 7.93 -3.62 -18.32
CA SER A 2 7.09 -3.81 -19.51
C SER A 2 6.09 -2.67 -19.62
N ASP A 3 5.94 -2.07 -20.81
CA ASP A 3 4.96 -1.01 -21.06
C ASP A 3 3.53 -1.48 -20.74
N LEU A 4 3.26 -2.78 -20.87
CA LEU A 4 1.96 -3.39 -20.53
C LEU A 4 1.63 -3.29 -19.04
N LEU A 5 2.62 -3.45 -18.15
CA LEU A 5 2.38 -3.35 -16.70
C LEU A 5 2.04 -1.90 -16.31
N CYS A 6 2.74 -0.94 -16.91
CA CYS A 6 2.53 0.49 -16.67
C CYS A 6 1.17 0.95 -17.19
N GLN A 7 0.78 0.46 -18.37
CA GLN A 7 -0.52 0.74 -18.96
C GLN A 7 -1.64 0.14 -18.10
N TRP A 8 -1.52 -1.14 -17.72
CA TRP A 8 -2.50 -1.77 -16.84
C TRP A 8 -2.66 -1.01 -15.52
N ALA A 9 -1.56 -0.59 -14.90
CA ALA A 9 -1.64 0.16 -13.65
C ALA A 9 -2.37 1.51 -13.81
N SER A 10 -2.22 2.18 -14.95
CA SER A 10 -2.98 3.40 -15.27
C SER A 10 -4.46 3.08 -15.52
N ASP A 11 -4.76 2.05 -16.31
CA ASP A 11 -6.12 1.62 -16.62
C ASP A 11 -6.88 1.16 -15.36
N PHE A 12 -6.23 0.37 -14.50
CA PHE A 12 -6.77 -0.09 -13.23
C PHE A 12 -7.06 1.07 -12.28
N SER A 13 -6.18 2.08 -12.25
CA SER A 13 -6.42 3.33 -11.53
C SER A 13 -7.66 4.04 -12.04
N ALA A 14 -7.76 4.27 -13.36
CA ALA A 14 -8.89 4.97 -13.96
C ALA A 14 -10.22 4.21 -13.75
N GLU A 15 -10.22 2.88 -13.85
CA GLU A 15 -11.39 2.06 -13.56
C GLU A 15 -11.77 2.14 -12.07
N THR A 16 -10.78 2.09 -11.17
CA THR A 16 -10.99 2.24 -9.72
C THR A 16 -11.63 3.60 -9.40
N TRP A 17 -11.15 4.68 -10.02
CA TRP A 17 -11.76 6.01 -9.91
C TRP A 17 -13.25 5.96 -10.30
N GLY A 18 -13.58 5.35 -11.44
CA GLY A 18 -14.95 5.17 -11.93
C GLY A 18 -15.84 4.33 -10.98
N LYS A 19 -15.31 3.22 -10.44
CA LYS A 19 -16.00 2.37 -9.46
C LYS A 19 -16.36 3.16 -8.19
N ILE A 20 -15.42 3.96 -7.68
CA ILE A 20 -15.64 4.77 -6.47
C ILE A 20 -16.60 5.94 -6.77
N LYS A 21 -16.48 6.59 -7.92
CA LYS A 21 -17.45 7.60 -8.41
C LYS A 21 -18.88 7.07 -8.39
N LEU A 22 -19.09 5.87 -8.94
CA LEU A 22 -20.40 5.22 -8.94
C LEU A 22 -20.92 4.97 -7.51
N ALA A 23 -20.09 4.44 -6.62
CA ALA A 23 -20.44 4.21 -5.21
C ALA A 23 -20.72 5.52 -4.43
N HIS A 24 -20.01 6.59 -4.74
CA HIS A 24 -20.25 7.91 -4.15
C HIS A 24 -21.60 8.50 -4.56
N ASN A 25 -22.04 8.24 -5.78
CA ASN A 25 -23.28 8.76 -6.35
C ASN A 25 -24.50 7.84 -6.13
N SER A 26 -24.29 6.59 -5.74
CA SER A 26 -25.35 5.59 -5.58
C SER A 26 -25.73 5.37 -4.12
N LYS A 27 -26.97 5.68 -3.71
CA LYS A 27 -27.41 5.65 -2.30
C LYS A 27 -27.10 4.33 -1.57
N TYR A 28 -27.32 3.18 -2.22
CA TYR A 28 -27.24 1.84 -1.62
C TYR A 28 -26.06 0.98 -2.09
N PHE A 29 -25.25 1.49 -3.02
CA PHE A 29 -24.07 0.76 -3.51
C PHE A 29 -22.83 1.24 -2.76
N LYS A 30 -22.00 0.28 -2.33
CA LYS A 30 -20.74 0.53 -1.63
C LYS A 30 -19.68 -0.37 -2.23
N ILE A 31 -18.48 0.18 -2.39
CA ILE A 31 -17.27 -0.57 -2.70
C ILE A 31 -16.34 -0.47 -1.49
N TYR A 32 -15.63 -1.57 -1.21
CA TYR A 32 -14.76 -1.70 -0.05
C TYR A 32 -13.30 -1.77 -0.48
N GLU A 33 -12.41 -1.38 0.43
CA GLU A 33 -10.94 -1.48 0.25
C GLU A 33 -10.56 -2.89 -0.19
N THR A 34 -11.06 -3.89 0.54
CA THR A 34 -10.83 -5.32 0.31
C THR A 34 -11.20 -5.75 -1.12
N THR A 35 -12.33 -5.27 -1.65
CA THR A 35 -12.79 -5.59 -3.00
C THR A 35 -11.83 -5.07 -4.06
N ILE A 36 -11.36 -3.82 -3.92
CA ILE A 36 -10.42 -3.23 -4.89
C ILE A 36 -9.06 -3.94 -4.80
N THR A 37 -8.58 -4.24 -3.59
CA THR A 37 -7.34 -4.99 -3.37
C THR A 37 -7.40 -6.39 -3.99
N GLN A 38 -8.50 -7.11 -3.81
CA GLN A 38 -8.70 -8.43 -4.41
C GLN A 38 -8.77 -8.36 -5.94
N ASN A 39 -9.43 -7.34 -6.50
CA ASN A 39 -9.45 -7.14 -7.96
C ASN A 39 -8.04 -6.89 -8.51
N MET A 40 -7.23 -6.08 -7.83
CA MET A 40 -5.83 -5.82 -8.23
C MET A 40 -5.02 -7.13 -8.27
N ILE A 41 -5.15 -7.98 -7.23
CA ILE A 41 -4.51 -9.29 -7.16
C ILE A 41 -5.00 -10.20 -8.30
N TYR A 42 -6.31 -10.32 -8.46
CA TYR A 42 -6.93 -11.13 -9.51
C TYR A 42 -6.46 -10.72 -10.91
N GLU A 43 -6.50 -9.43 -11.23
CA GLU A 43 -6.09 -8.92 -12.53
C GLU A 43 -4.58 -9.08 -12.75
N SER A 44 -3.75 -8.98 -11.70
CA SER A 44 -2.33 -9.24 -11.81
C SER A 44 -2.02 -10.69 -12.20
N ILE A 45 -2.83 -11.65 -11.73
CA ILE A 45 -2.74 -13.07 -12.10
C ILE A 45 -3.24 -13.29 -13.52
N VAL A 46 -4.43 -12.79 -13.84
CA VAL A 46 -5.08 -13.05 -15.14
C VAL A 46 -4.35 -12.42 -16.31
N ASN A 47 -3.76 -11.24 -16.15
CA ASN A 47 -3.02 -10.58 -17.21
C ASN A 47 -1.63 -11.21 -17.46
N ASP A 48 -1.15 -12.05 -16.53
CA ASP A 48 0.16 -12.72 -16.58
C ASP A 48 1.25 -11.87 -17.25
N PHE A 49 1.66 -10.80 -16.58
CA PHE A 49 2.70 -9.91 -17.10
C PHE A 49 4.08 -10.60 -17.22
N GLY A 50 4.20 -11.88 -16.83
CA GLY A 50 5.47 -12.62 -16.75
C GLY A 50 6.48 -12.04 -15.75
N LYS A 51 6.02 -11.10 -14.92
CA LYS A 51 6.84 -10.25 -14.03
C LYS A 51 6.24 -10.07 -12.66
N ILE A 52 5.04 -10.58 -12.43
CA ILE A 52 4.38 -10.53 -11.13
C ILE A 52 4.21 -11.96 -10.66
N SER A 53 4.65 -12.25 -9.44
CA SER A 53 4.26 -13.44 -8.72
C SER A 53 3.51 -13.06 -7.44
N ILE A 54 2.51 -13.87 -7.09
CA ILE A 54 1.68 -13.63 -5.92
C ILE A 54 1.76 -14.84 -5.00
N GLN A 55 2.06 -14.54 -3.74
CA GLN A 55 2.06 -15.51 -2.65
C GLN A 55 0.94 -15.17 -1.66
N GLU A 56 0.36 -16.21 -1.07
CA GLU A 56 -0.60 -16.13 0.02
C GLU A 56 0.10 -16.55 1.32
N ALA A 57 -0.30 -15.94 2.43
CA ALA A 57 0.21 -16.33 3.75
C ALA A 57 -0.27 -17.74 4.14
N VAL A 58 0.62 -18.55 4.70
CA VAL A 58 0.31 -19.95 5.08
C VAL A 58 -0.59 -20.06 6.33
N ASP A 59 -0.54 -19.07 7.21
CA ASP A 59 -1.27 -19.07 8.49
C ASP A 59 -2.63 -18.36 8.35
N GLU A 60 -3.73 -19.10 8.56
CA GLU A 60 -5.12 -18.61 8.46
C GLU A 60 -5.44 -17.44 9.41
N SER A 61 -4.65 -17.24 10.49
CA SER A 61 -4.79 -16.05 11.34
C SER A 61 -4.37 -14.75 10.63
N ARG A 62 -3.75 -14.86 9.45
CA ARG A 62 -3.26 -13.77 8.59
C ARG A 62 -4.22 -13.34 7.48
N ASN A 63 -5.51 -13.59 7.63
CA ASN A 63 -6.60 -13.18 6.72
C ASN A 63 -6.85 -11.66 6.64
N GLY A 64 -5.79 -10.84 6.65
CA GLY A 64 -5.85 -9.40 6.41
C GLY A 64 -5.85 -9.05 4.92
N ASN A 65 -6.41 -7.88 4.59
CA ASN A 65 -6.31 -7.30 3.24
C ASN A 65 -5.09 -6.39 3.08
N ASP A 66 -4.24 -6.38 4.10
CA ASP A 66 -2.94 -5.74 4.05
C ASP A 66 -2.03 -6.54 3.09
N LEU A 67 -1.06 -5.87 2.48
CA LEU A 67 -0.17 -6.48 1.49
C LEU A 67 1.29 -6.31 1.90
N GLU A 68 2.10 -7.25 1.45
CA GLU A 68 3.53 -7.08 1.31
C GLU A 68 3.87 -6.94 -0.18
N VAL A 69 4.71 -5.98 -0.54
CA VAL A 69 5.11 -5.78 -1.94
C VAL A 69 6.62 -5.77 -2.05
N PHE A 70 7.17 -6.57 -2.95
CA PHE A 70 8.58 -6.55 -3.33
C PHE A 70 8.71 -6.03 -4.75
N ILE A 71 9.53 -5.01 -4.96
CA ILE A 71 9.83 -4.49 -6.29
C ILE A 71 11.33 -4.59 -6.54
N LYS A 72 11.72 -5.29 -7.60
CA LYS A 72 13.12 -5.40 -8.00
C LYS A 72 13.66 -4.06 -8.49
N VAL A 73 14.80 -3.64 -8.00
CA VAL A 73 15.53 -2.44 -8.45
C VAL A 73 16.98 -2.84 -8.69
N GLY A 74 17.33 -3.09 -9.96
CA GLY A 74 18.63 -3.66 -10.30
C GLY A 74 18.68 -5.14 -9.92
N SER A 75 19.63 -5.53 -9.07
CA SER A 75 19.77 -6.92 -8.58
C SER A 75 19.12 -7.17 -7.22
N LYS A 76 18.56 -6.14 -6.58
CA LYS A 76 17.98 -6.20 -5.24
C LYS A 76 16.47 -5.94 -5.31
N TYR A 77 15.75 -6.32 -4.26
CA TYR A 77 14.35 -5.99 -4.07
C TYR A 77 14.19 -4.93 -2.98
N LYS A 78 13.19 -4.07 -3.15
CA LYS A 78 12.69 -3.21 -2.07
C LYS A 78 11.41 -3.79 -1.49
N ARG A 79 11.35 -3.90 -0.16
CA ARG A 79 10.19 -4.42 0.58
C ARG A 79 9.30 -3.28 1.06
N PHE A 80 8.00 -3.39 0.82
CA PHE A 80 6.98 -2.46 1.24
C PHE A 80 5.91 -3.17 2.06
N ALA A 81 5.55 -2.59 3.20
CA ALA A 81 4.35 -2.97 3.93
C ALA A 81 3.23 -2.02 3.50
N VAL A 82 2.15 -2.55 2.93
CA VAL A 82 1.13 -1.74 2.26
C VAL A 82 -0.21 -1.96 2.91
N GLN A 83 -0.89 -0.87 3.25
CA GLN A 83 -2.28 -0.90 3.66
C GLN A 83 -3.14 -0.08 2.69
N ALA A 84 -4.28 -0.62 2.29
CA ALA A 84 -5.24 0.11 1.46
C ALA A 84 -6.13 1.03 2.29
N LYS A 85 -6.49 2.21 1.74
CA LYS A 85 -7.50 3.12 2.28
C LYS A 85 -8.36 3.73 1.18
N ILE A 86 -9.68 3.75 1.35
CA ILE A 86 -10.63 4.30 0.38
C ILE A 86 -11.18 5.66 0.79
N SER A 87 -11.35 6.58 -0.17
CA SER A 87 -12.06 7.84 0.06
C SER A 87 -13.57 7.60 0.18
N TYR A 88 -14.18 8.14 1.25
CA TYR A 88 -15.62 8.08 1.45
C TYR A 88 -16.33 9.22 0.70
N ARG A 89 -17.67 9.24 0.66
CA ARG A 89 -18.47 10.34 0.05
C ARG A 89 -18.12 11.76 0.51
N THR A 90 -17.51 11.89 1.69
CA THR A 90 -16.99 13.16 2.22
C THR A 90 -15.59 13.50 1.71
N GLU A 91 -15.08 12.72 0.75
CA GLU A 91 -13.72 12.75 0.20
C GLU A 91 -12.63 12.60 1.26
N LYS A 92 -12.93 11.93 2.38
CA LYS A 92 -11.98 11.68 3.49
C LYS A 92 -11.69 10.20 3.61
N TYR A 93 -10.45 9.87 3.98
CA TYR A 93 -10.01 8.50 4.24
C TYR A 93 -10.32 8.06 5.67
N LYS A 94 -11.60 7.96 6.04
CA LYS A 94 -12.04 7.76 7.44
C LYS A 94 -11.44 6.51 8.10
N SER A 95 -11.30 5.43 7.34
CA SER A 95 -10.76 4.14 7.78
C SER A 95 -9.31 4.22 8.25
N ILE A 96 -8.57 5.29 7.93
CA ILE A 96 -7.19 5.46 8.37
C ILE A 96 -7.07 5.66 9.89
N SER A 97 -8.13 6.14 10.53
CA SER A 97 -8.21 6.34 11.98
C SER A 97 -8.72 5.14 12.76
N HIS A 98 -9.05 4.04 12.09
CA HIS A 98 -9.48 2.83 12.78
C HIS A 98 -8.37 2.33 13.72
N ARG A 99 -8.80 1.72 14.82
CA ARG A 99 -7.90 1.07 15.78
C ARG A 99 -7.85 -0.41 15.46
N GLY A 100 -6.67 -1.00 15.51
CA GLY A 100 -6.47 -2.45 15.42
C GLY A 100 -6.83 -3.15 16.73
N ASN A 101 -6.68 -4.47 16.74
CA ASN A 101 -6.93 -5.30 17.93
C ASN A 101 -5.97 -4.97 19.09
N SER A 102 -4.80 -4.39 18.79
CA SER A 102 -3.84 -3.87 19.77
C SER A 102 -4.34 -2.63 20.52
N GLY A 103 -5.48 -2.05 20.11
CA GLY A 103 -5.98 -0.76 20.60
C GLY A 103 -5.23 0.45 20.03
N LEU A 104 -4.16 0.23 19.27
CA LEU A 104 -3.42 1.27 18.55
C LEU A 104 -4.14 1.67 17.26
N CYS A 105 -3.95 2.91 16.81
CA CYS A 105 -4.40 3.28 15.46
C CYS A 105 -3.63 2.45 14.41
N GLN A 106 -4.31 2.03 13.35
CA GLN A 106 -3.73 1.16 12.30
C GLN A 106 -2.45 1.72 11.68
N ILE A 107 -2.29 3.05 11.61
CA ILE A 107 -1.04 3.67 11.14
C ILE A 107 0.17 3.32 12.02
N PHE A 108 -0.02 3.16 13.33
CA PHE A 108 1.05 2.67 14.22
C PHE A 108 1.36 1.22 13.94
N ASP A 109 0.34 0.36 13.82
CA ASP A 109 0.55 -1.06 13.54
C ASP A 109 1.35 -1.25 12.23
N LEU A 110 0.99 -0.50 11.18
CA LEU A 110 1.70 -0.47 9.90
C LEU A 110 3.16 -0.03 10.04
N VAL A 111 3.41 1.10 10.73
CA VAL A 111 4.78 1.63 10.92
C VAL A 111 5.63 0.70 11.79
N LEU A 112 5.05 0.10 12.83
CA LEU A 112 5.75 -0.86 13.70
C LEU A 112 6.08 -2.15 12.97
N TYR A 113 5.14 -2.70 12.20
CA TYR A 113 5.38 -3.84 11.32
C TYR A 113 6.52 -3.52 10.36
N ALA A 114 6.43 -2.41 9.63
CA ALA A 114 7.43 -2.02 8.65
C ALA A 114 8.82 -1.84 9.28
N LYS A 115 8.92 -1.26 10.48
CA LYS A 115 10.18 -1.16 11.21
C LYS A 115 10.77 -2.53 11.56
N ARG A 116 9.95 -3.46 12.08
CA ARG A 116 10.37 -4.83 12.44
C ARG A 116 10.85 -5.61 11.22
N GLU A 117 10.07 -5.52 10.15
CA GLU A 117 10.30 -6.20 8.89
C GLU A 117 11.30 -5.49 7.96
N LYS A 118 11.87 -4.36 8.41
CA LYS A 118 12.74 -3.48 7.64
C LYS A 118 12.14 -3.15 6.26
N ALA A 119 10.84 -2.89 6.23
CA ALA A 119 10.06 -2.52 5.04
C ALA A 119 9.74 -1.02 5.06
N ILE A 120 9.36 -0.50 3.90
CA ILE A 120 8.86 0.87 3.77
C ILE A 120 7.33 0.84 3.96
N PRO A 121 6.75 1.55 4.94
CA PRO A 121 5.31 1.55 5.14
C PRO A 121 4.63 2.48 4.13
N LEU A 122 3.66 1.96 3.38
CA LEU A 122 2.91 2.68 2.36
C LEU A 122 1.41 2.60 2.61
N TYR A 123 0.70 3.62 2.14
CA TYR A 123 -0.72 3.51 1.85
C TYR A 123 -0.95 3.40 0.35
N PHE A 124 -1.81 2.47 -0.03
CA PHE A 124 -2.53 2.52 -1.31
C PHE A 124 -3.83 3.27 -1.08
N LEU A 125 -3.97 4.44 -1.70
CA LEU A 125 -5.14 5.31 -1.59
C LEU A 125 -6.06 5.08 -2.79
N TYR A 126 -7.22 4.50 -2.53
CA TYR A 126 -8.30 4.33 -3.49
C TYR A 126 -9.14 5.60 -3.52
N THR A 127 -9.01 6.35 -4.61
CA THR A 127 -9.35 7.77 -4.65
C THR A 127 -10.46 8.07 -5.64
N TYR A 128 -11.35 8.94 -5.23
CA TYR A 128 -12.26 9.69 -6.10
C TYR A 128 -12.57 11.04 -5.43
N SER A 129 -12.65 12.09 -6.24
CA SER A 129 -13.13 13.40 -5.82
C SER A 129 -14.03 14.01 -6.88
N LYS A 130 -15.10 14.65 -6.44
CA LYS A 130 -16.01 15.43 -7.29
C LYS A 130 -15.39 16.75 -7.74
N GLY A 131 -14.41 17.26 -7.00
CA GLY A 131 -13.73 18.52 -7.28
C GLY A 131 -12.72 18.43 -8.43
N TYR A 132 -12.26 17.22 -8.77
CA TYR A 132 -11.32 16.99 -9.87
C TYR A 132 -12.02 16.23 -11.01
N LEU A 133 -12.18 16.90 -12.15
CA LEU A 133 -12.67 16.25 -13.36
C LEU A 133 -11.62 15.27 -13.88
N GLU A 134 -12.06 14.16 -14.46
CA GLU A 134 -11.21 13.02 -14.87
C GLU A 134 -10.07 13.45 -15.80
N ASP A 135 -10.32 14.40 -16.70
CA ASP A 135 -9.36 14.86 -17.71
C ASP A 135 -8.43 16.00 -17.23
N ILE A 136 -8.58 16.47 -15.99
CA ILE A 136 -7.70 17.50 -15.43
C ILE A 136 -6.36 16.87 -15.07
N LYS A 137 -5.28 17.53 -15.49
CA LYS A 137 -3.93 17.13 -15.11
C LYS A 137 -3.55 17.67 -13.73
N ILE A 138 -3.03 16.79 -12.89
CA ILE A 138 -2.47 17.06 -11.57
C ILE A 138 -1.06 16.47 -11.58
N ASN A 139 -0.05 17.30 -11.32
CA ASN A 139 1.37 16.89 -11.35
C ASN A 139 1.80 16.11 -12.61
N GLY A 140 1.14 16.36 -13.75
CA GLY A 140 1.43 15.74 -15.03
C GLY A 140 0.54 14.54 -15.41
N SER A 141 -0.16 13.94 -14.45
CA SER A 141 -1.06 12.79 -14.65
C SER A 141 -2.52 13.24 -14.66
N LEU A 142 -3.40 12.50 -15.34
CA LEU A 142 -4.85 12.77 -15.30
C LEU A 142 -5.41 12.45 -13.91
N ALA A 143 -6.45 13.16 -13.47
CA ALA A 143 -7.04 12.96 -12.14
C ALA A 143 -7.52 11.51 -11.95
N CYS A 144 -8.06 10.87 -13.00
CA CYS A 144 -8.50 9.48 -12.94
C CYS A 144 -7.34 8.49 -12.69
N GLU A 145 -6.10 8.82 -13.06
CA GLU A 145 -4.91 7.99 -12.82
C GLU A 145 -4.53 7.93 -11.32
N TYR A 146 -5.08 8.83 -10.51
CA TYR A 146 -4.96 8.80 -9.05
C TYR A 146 -5.97 7.84 -8.38
N GLY A 147 -6.84 7.18 -9.15
CA GLY A 147 -7.82 6.22 -8.61
C GLY A 147 -7.19 5.15 -7.73
N VAL A 148 -5.95 4.75 -8.03
CA VAL A 148 -5.02 4.14 -7.08
C VAL A 148 -3.77 5.02 -7.00
N SER A 149 -3.50 5.54 -5.81
CA SER A 149 -2.30 6.34 -5.52
C SER A 149 -1.48 5.74 -4.40
N VAL A 150 -0.19 6.06 -4.35
CA VAL A 150 0.76 5.52 -3.38
C VAL A 150 1.45 6.65 -2.63
N ILE A 151 1.42 6.58 -1.29
CA ILE A 151 2.11 7.54 -0.41
C ILE A 151 2.81 6.82 0.73
N ASN A 152 3.96 7.35 1.17
CA ASN A 152 4.62 6.86 2.37
C ASN A 152 3.74 7.12 3.61
N ALA A 153 3.46 6.09 4.41
CA ALA A 153 2.60 6.20 5.58
C ALA A 153 3.20 7.14 6.63
N HIS A 154 4.53 7.28 6.69
CA HIS A 154 5.15 8.25 7.57
C HIS A 154 4.79 9.70 7.22
N THR A 155 4.65 10.04 5.93
CA THR A 155 4.16 11.36 5.52
C THR A 155 2.80 11.64 6.16
N ILE A 156 1.89 10.67 6.14
CA ILE A 156 0.57 10.82 6.76
C ILE A 156 0.71 10.92 8.29
N PHE A 157 1.56 10.08 8.89
CA PHE A 157 1.79 10.07 10.32
C PHE A 157 2.26 11.46 10.83
N TRP A 158 3.31 12.03 10.24
CA TRP A 158 3.85 13.29 10.75
C TRP A 158 2.91 14.48 10.54
N ASN A 159 2.21 14.54 9.42
CA ASN A 159 1.36 15.68 9.09
C ASN A 159 -0.02 15.63 9.77
N TYR A 160 -0.58 14.45 9.99
CA TYR A 160 -1.99 14.31 10.39
C TYR A 160 -2.19 13.60 11.74
N PHE A 161 -1.17 12.92 12.28
CA PHE A 161 -1.30 12.11 13.48
C PHE A 161 -0.78 12.82 14.74
N ASN A 162 -1.41 12.55 15.88
CA ASN A 162 -0.97 12.95 17.21
C ASN A 162 -0.47 11.70 17.95
N SER A 163 0.86 11.56 18.05
CA SER A 163 1.49 10.40 18.68
C SER A 163 1.25 10.31 20.18
N SER A 164 1.18 11.43 20.90
CA SER A 164 0.94 11.41 22.35
C SER A 164 -0.48 10.99 22.71
N GLU A 165 -1.45 11.28 21.83
CA GLU A 165 -2.86 10.95 22.02
C GLU A 165 -3.30 9.70 21.26
N ASN A 166 -2.38 9.08 20.50
CA ASN A 166 -2.64 7.93 19.65
C ASN A 166 -3.94 8.11 18.83
N LYS A 167 -4.06 9.24 18.12
CA LYS A 167 -5.22 9.59 17.30
C LYS A 167 -4.85 10.58 16.19
N PHE A 168 -5.68 10.66 15.15
CA PHE A 168 -5.53 11.68 14.11
C PHE A 168 -5.96 13.07 14.60
N LYS A 169 -5.14 14.09 14.34
CA LYS A 169 -5.48 15.52 14.49
C LYS A 169 -6.51 15.94 13.46
N LYS A 170 -6.34 15.46 12.23
CA LYS A 170 -7.22 15.67 11.08
C LYS A 170 -7.21 14.40 10.23
N ILE A 171 -8.37 13.94 9.78
CA ILE A 171 -8.44 12.89 8.77
C ILE A 171 -8.17 13.55 7.41
N PRO A 172 -7.14 13.13 6.66
CA PRO A 172 -6.83 13.73 5.36
C PRO A 172 -7.99 13.52 4.38
N SER A 173 -8.26 14.55 3.58
CA SER A 173 -9.12 14.46 2.41
C SER A 173 -8.34 14.14 1.14
N VAL A 174 -9.04 13.86 0.03
CA VAL A 174 -8.43 13.74 -1.29
C VAL A 174 -7.69 15.03 -1.66
N SER A 175 -8.34 16.18 -1.51
CA SER A 175 -7.74 17.50 -1.78
C SER A 175 -6.52 17.81 -0.90
N ASP A 176 -6.43 17.22 0.30
CA ASP A 176 -5.24 17.39 1.16
C ASP A 176 -4.02 16.65 0.60
N LEU A 177 -4.22 15.61 -0.23
CA LEU A 177 -3.19 14.67 -0.65
C LEU A 177 -2.89 14.69 -2.15
N ILE A 178 -3.89 14.88 -3.02
CA ILE A 178 -3.78 14.62 -4.47
C ILE A 178 -2.76 15.54 -5.17
N GLU A 179 -2.57 16.76 -4.66
CA GLU A 179 -1.64 17.75 -5.22
C GLU A 179 -0.22 17.64 -4.63
N ARG A 180 0.02 16.70 -3.70
CA ARG A 180 1.34 16.58 -3.06
C ARG A 180 2.38 16.00 -4.01
N ASP A 181 3.60 16.53 -3.94
CA ASP A 181 4.75 16.05 -4.73
C ASP A 181 5.27 14.66 -4.30
N ASP A 182 4.84 14.16 -3.13
CA ASP A 182 5.19 12.84 -2.60
C ASP A 182 4.04 11.82 -2.69
N LEU A 183 2.95 12.17 -3.38
CA LEU A 183 1.92 11.24 -3.83
C LEU A 183 2.22 10.82 -5.27
N TYR A 184 2.21 9.52 -5.52
CA TYR A 184 2.47 8.95 -6.84
C TYR A 184 1.24 8.21 -7.35
N THR A 185 1.00 8.22 -8.66
CA THR A 185 0.03 7.30 -9.25
C THR A 185 0.52 5.85 -9.14
N PHE A 186 -0.37 4.89 -9.28
CA PHE A 186 0.03 3.48 -9.26
C PHE A 186 1.02 3.12 -10.39
N SER A 187 0.81 3.69 -11.58
CA SER A 187 1.73 3.52 -12.71
C SER A 187 3.11 4.12 -12.41
N GLU A 188 3.18 5.31 -11.81
CA GLU A 188 4.46 5.90 -11.39
C GLU A 188 5.16 5.04 -10.32
N PHE A 189 4.42 4.52 -9.35
CA PHE A 189 4.97 3.66 -8.30
C PHE A 189 5.64 2.41 -8.89
N LEU A 190 4.97 1.74 -9.82
CA LEU A 190 5.52 0.55 -10.47
C LEU A 190 6.67 0.91 -11.41
N CYS A 191 6.49 1.91 -12.27
CA CYS A 191 7.33 2.10 -13.45
C CYS A 191 8.44 3.13 -13.30
N ASN A 192 8.35 4.03 -12.32
CA ASN A 192 9.34 5.09 -12.14
C ASN A 192 10.33 4.76 -11.02
N LYS A 193 11.54 4.30 -11.37
CA LYS A 193 12.61 4.02 -10.40
C LYS A 193 12.96 5.22 -9.50
N LYS A 194 12.77 6.46 -9.98
CA LYS A 194 13.00 7.66 -9.15
C LYS A 194 11.96 7.79 -8.03
N CYS A 195 10.72 7.36 -8.27
CA CYS A 195 9.66 7.31 -7.25
C CYS A 195 10.08 6.41 -6.08
N LEU A 196 10.53 5.18 -6.35
CA LEU A 196 10.94 4.22 -5.33
C LEU A 196 12.06 4.76 -4.42
N ASN A 197 13.03 5.48 -5.00
CA ASN A 197 14.10 6.10 -4.21
C ASN A 197 13.63 7.30 -3.38
N LYS A 198 12.63 8.05 -3.86
CA LYS A 198 12.03 9.15 -3.08
C LYS A 198 11.20 8.64 -1.91
N LEU A 199 10.41 7.58 -2.11
CA LEU A 199 9.61 6.93 -1.06
C LEU A 199 10.47 6.38 0.09
N GLU A 200 11.68 5.93 -0.20
CA GLU A 200 12.63 5.52 0.83
C GLU A 200 13.20 6.72 1.61
N ARG A 201 13.60 7.77 0.90
CA ARG A 201 14.20 8.96 1.52
C ARG A 201 13.26 9.70 2.45
N SER A 202 11.94 9.65 2.22
CA SER A 202 10.97 10.28 3.11
C SER A 202 10.99 9.71 4.53
N ILE A 203 11.54 8.52 4.75
CA ILE A 203 11.68 7.91 6.08
C ILE A 203 12.69 8.67 6.96
N PHE A 204 13.75 9.20 6.34
CA PHE A 204 14.91 9.76 7.05
C PHE A 204 14.82 11.26 7.36
N ASN A 205 13.74 11.92 6.94
CA ASN A 205 13.50 13.33 7.20
C ASN A 205 12.24 13.54 8.05
N PRO A 206 12.19 12.99 9.28
CA PRO A 206 11.01 13.12 10.12
C PRO A 206 10.84 14.59 10.52
N VAL A 207 9.75 15.20 10.08
CA VAL A 207 9.26 16.44 10.68
C VAL A 207 8.65 16.07 12.04
N GLY A 208 9.51 15.87 13.04
CA GLY A 208 9.12 15.60 14.43
C GLY A 208 9.83 14.40 15.06
N LYS A 209 10.21 14.53 16.34
CA LYS A 209 10.78 13.44 17.14
C LYS A 209 9.71 12.36 17.33
N LEU A 210 9.90 11.15 16.78
CA LEU A 210 9.23 10.00 17.36
C LEU A 210 9.73 9.84 18.81
N PRO A 211 8.91 9.29 19.72
CA PRO A 211 9.41 8.89 21.02
C PRO A 211 10.49 7.83 20.75
N ASP A 212 11.74 8.16 21.07
CA ASP A 212 12.91 7.25 21.03
C ASP A 212 13.60 6.95 19.67
N THR A 213 13.94 7.99 18.89
CA THR A 213 14.71 7.86 17.61
C THR A 213 16.23 7.83 17.76
N LYS A 214 16.81 7.38 18.89
CA LYS A 214 18.28 7.37 19.02
C LYS A 214 19.00 6.46 18.01
N GLU A 215 18.30 5.55 17.33
CA GLU A 215 18.88 4.78 16.23
C GLU A 215 17.85 4.50 15.12
N ILE A 216 17.52 5.49 14.29
CA ILE A 216 17.27 5.16 12.87
C ILE A 216 18.64 5.16 12.21
N LYS A 217 19.45 4.11 12.49
CA LYS A 217 20.60 3.78 11.62
C LYS A 217 20.06 3.64 10.20
N ALA A 218 20.90 3.87 9.19
CA ALA A 218 20.53 3.63 7.79
C ALA A 218 20.01 2.20 7.64
N ILE A 219 18.68 2.03 7.66
CA ILE A 219 18.04 0.73 7.43
C ILE A 219 18.26 0.46 5.95
N ASN A 220 18.97 -0.62 5.65
CA ASN A 220 19.07 -1.08 4.28
C ASN A 220 17.76 -1.76 3.90
N TYR A 221 17.07 -1.20 2.90
CA TYR A 221 15.82 -1.73 2.35
C TYR A 221 16.04 -2.60 1.11
N ASP A 222 17.31 -2.89 0.77
CA ASP A 222 17.69 -3.74 -0.35
C ASP A 222 17.83 -5.20 0.09
N TYR A 223 17.06 -6.07 -0.55
CA TYR A 223 16.98 -7.51 -0.29
C TYR A 223 17.48 -8.32 -1.47
N ASP A 224 18.10 -9.46 -1.18
CA ASP A 224 18.40 -10.48 -2.19
C ASP A 224 17.18 -11.38 -2.44
N GLU A 225 17.19 -12.08 -3.58
CA GLU A 225 16.13 -13.02 -3.98
C GLU A 225 15.89 -14.12 -2.94
N SER A 226 16.91 -14.50 -2.17
CA SER A 226 16.80 -15.49 -1.09
C SER A 226 15.85 -15.07 0.04
N PHE A 227 15.46 -13.79 0.13
CA PHE A 227 14.45 -13.32 1.10
C PHE A 227 13.02 -13.62 0.65
N LEU A 228 12.82 -14.00 -0.61
CA LEU A 228 11.51 -14.37 -1.15
C LEU A 228 11.14 -15.82 -0.83
N ASP A 229 12.14 -16.67 -0.59
CA ASP A 229 12.00 -18.06 -0.13
C ASP A 229 11.77 -18.09 1.39
N ASP A 230 10.56 -17.77 1.81
CA ASP A 230 10.12 -17.75 3.21
C ASP A 230 8.97 -18.76 3.39
N ASP A 231 9.16 -19.72 4.32
CA ASP A 231 8.19 -20.78 4.63
C ASP A 231 6.81 -20.26 5.10
N ASN A 232 6.71 -18.96 5.41
CA ASN A 232 5.44 -18.32 5.75
C ASN A 232 4.55 -18.00 4.54
N TRP A 233 5.04 -18.22 3.31
CA TRP A 233 4.38 -17.82 2.08
C TRP A 233 4.29 -18.97 1.08
N MET A 234 3.15 -19.05 0.39
CA MET A 234 2.88 -20.08 -0.61
C MET A 234 2.50 -19.41 -1.93
N ASN A 235 3.15 -19.81 -3.03
CA ASN A 235 2.77 -19.33 -4.36
C ASN A 235 1.33 -19.78 -4.70
N ILE A 236 0.48 -18.84 -5.12
CA ILE A 236 -0.94 -19.12 -5.45
C ILE A 236 -1.06 -20.15 -6.59
N ASP A 237 -0.09 -20.17 -7.51
CA ASP A 237 -0.09 -21.10 -8.65
C ASP A 237 0.47 -22.49 -8.33
N SER A 238 0.98 -22.72 -7.11
CA SER A 238 1.58 -24.00 -6.73
C SER A 238 0.51 -25.07 -6.47
N LYS A 239 0.39 -26.05 -7.37
CA LYS A 239 -0.60 -27.15 -7.32
C LYS A 239 -0.40 -28.14 -6.16
N SER A 240 0.64 -28.01 -5.34
CA SER A 240 0.92 -28.94 -4.24
C SER A 240 0.38 -28.42 -2.91
N HIS A 241 -0.90 -28.69 -2.64
CA HIS A 241 -1.49 -28.53 -1.31
C HIS A 241 -0.97 -29.61 -0.36
N THR A 242 0.24 -29.45 0.14
CA THR A 242 0.66 -30.07 1.40
C THR A 242 0.84 -28.96 2.42
N GLN A 243 -0.24 -28.62 3.12
CA GLN A 243 -0.24 -27.69 4.24
C GLN A 243 0.75 -28.17 5.30
N LYS A 244 1.90 -27.49 5.39
CA LYS A 244 2.70 -27.51 6.62
C LYS A 244 2.21 -26.35 7.46
N TYR A 245 1.47 -26.65 8.52
CA TYR A 245 1.10 -25.67 9.52
C TYR A 245 2.37 -25.16 10.22
N SER A 246 2.76 -23.93 9.88
CA SER A 246 3.77 -23.17 10.61
C SER A 246 3.22 -22.81 12.00
N THR A 247 4.01 -23.02 13.05
CA THR A 247 3.65 -22.60 14.41
C THR A 247 3.61 -21.07 14.48
N SER A 248 2.47 -20.54 14.91
CA SER A 248 2.14 -19.12 15.02
C SER A 248 3.30 -18.27 15.52
N ILE A 249 3.80 -17.38 14.66
CA ILE A 249 4.58 -16.23 15.12
C ILE A 249 3.57 -15.22 15.64
N ASN A 250 3.61 -14.95 16.95
CA ASN A 250 2.80 -13.89 17.57
C ASN A 250 3.10 -12.56 16.88
N ASN A 251 2.17 -12.11 16.03
CA ASN A 251 2.19 -10.75 15.52
C ASN A 251 1.61 -9.85 16.62
N ASP A 252 2.49 -9.26 17.43
CA ASP A 252 2.13 -8.24 18.43
C ASP A 252 1.57 -6.94 17.79
N THR A 253 1.48 -6.89 16.46
CA THR A 253 0.96 -5.76 15.68
C THR A 253 -0.35 -6.14 15.00
N GLY A 254 -1.32 -5.21 14.95
CA GLY A 254 -2.59 -5.42 14.25
C GLY A 254 -2.49 -5.52 12.72
N PHE A 255 -1.33 -5.21 12.13
CA PHE A 255 -1.04 -5.34 10.70
C PHE A 255 -0.59 -6.76 10.38
N ASN A 256 -1.26 -7.40 9.43
CA ASN A 256 -1.02 -8.80 9.09
C ASN A 256 -1.29 -9.03 7.59
N PRO A 257 -0.24 -9.03 6.74
CA PRO A 257 -0.45 -9.11 5.30
C PRO A 257 -0.92 -10.50 4.90
N GLY A 258 -2.02 -10.58 4.17
CA GLY A 258 -2.56 -11.85 3.65
C GLY A 258 -1.92 -12.26 2.33
N HIS A 259 -1.41 -11.29 1.57
CA HIS A 259 -0.79 -11.52 0.27
C HIS A 259 0.55 -10.80 0.15
N ARG A 260 1.48 -11.43 -0.56
CA ARG A 260 2.75 -10.85 -0.98
C ARG A 260 2.78 -10.79 -2.51
N ILE A 261 3.03 -9.60 -3.05
CA ILE A 261 3.17 -9.35 -4.48
C ILE A 261 4.65 -9.09 -4.77
N ILE A 262 5.24 -9.86 -5.67
CA ILE A 262 6.64 -9.72 -6.07
C ILE A 262 6.67 -9.28 -7.52
N ILE A 263 7.43 -8.23 -7.82
CA ILE A 263 7.48 -7.59 -9.13
C ILE A 263 8.93 -7.54 -9.63
N ASP A 264 9.22 -8.29 -10.70
CA ASP A 264 10.48 -8.29 -11.44
C ASP A 264 10.51 -7.15 -12.48
N THR A 265 11.44 -6.19 -12.38
CA THR A 265 11.41 -4.95 -13.19
C THR A 265 12.33 -4.92 -14.40
#